data_AF-A0A534MWY6-F1
#
_entry.id   AF-A0A534MWY6-F1
#
_cell.length_a   1.000
_cell.length_b   1.000
_cell.length_c   1.000
_cell.angle_alpha   90.00
_cell.angle_beta   90.00
_cell.angle_gamma   90.00
#
_symmetry.space_group_name_H-M   'P 1'
#
loop_
_entity.id
_entity.type
_entity.pdbx_description
1 polymer ?
#
loop_
_entity_poly.entity_id
_entity_poly.type
_entity_poly.pdbx_seq_one_letter_code
_entity_poly.pdbx_strand_id
1 'polypeptide(L)'
;SVKEELRERLLDSAVKYTDRSVKVDINTGDNLDSEIYYLTVTGLSWENGDDGSVGRGNRVSGLITPYRPMSMEAAAGKNPVTHVGKLYNLLSFDIADRLVKEQAGKVREVWVRIVSQIGKPIDQPQAATAQIIPEKGSNLKALEKDAAALIDEELENIYKLTDRIVAGKVRTF
;
A
#
# COMPACT_ATOMS: atom_id res chain seq x y z
N SER A 1 -17.09 14.00 -24.88
CA SER A 1 -15.65 14.38 -24.91
C SER A 1 -14.85 13.30 -24.19
N VAL A 2 -13.52 13.26 -24.33
CA VAL A 2 -12.67 12.28 -23.62
C VAL A 2 -12.89 12.34 -22.10
N LYS A 3 -13.11 13.55 -21.54
CA LYS A 3 -13.39 13.73 -20.10
C LYS A 3 -14.72 13.08 -19.68
N GLU A 4 -15.78 13.21 -20.46
CA GLU A 4 -17.07 12.60 -20.12
C GLU A 4 -17.03 11.07 -20.24
N GLU A 5 -16.37 10.52 -21.27
CA GLU A 5 -16.19 9.07 -21.38
C GLU A 5 -15.40 8.50 -20.19
N LEU A 6 -14.35 9.19 -19.75
CA LEU A 6 -13.61 8.82 -18.53
C LEU A 6 -14.49 8.91 -17.28
N ARG A 7 -15.32 9.95 -17.18
CA ARG A 7 -16.25 10.14 -16.04
C ARG A 7 -17.22 8.98 -15.92
N GLU A 8 -17.86 8.60 -17.02
CA GLU A 8 -18.81 7.49 -17.09
C GLU A 8 -18.14 6.17 -16.69
N ARG A 9 -16.97 5.86 -17.27
CA ARG A 9 -16.21 4.65 -16.92
C ARG A 9 -15.84 4.58 -15.44
N LEU A 10 -15.48 5.71 -14.82
CA LEU A 10 -15.13 5.77 -13.41
C LEU A 10 -16.37 5.57 -12.51
N LEU A 11 -17.51 6.19 -12.86
CA LEU A 11 -18.76 6.01 -12.13
C LEU A 11 -19.28 4.57 -12.23
N ASP A 12 -19.25 3.97 -13.42
CA ASP A 12 -19.60 2.56 -13.65
C ASP A 12 -18.68 1.59 -12.92
N SER A 13 -17.42 1.98 -12.71
CA SER A 13 -16.50 1.21 -11.88
C SER A 13 -16.81 1.36 -10.40
N ALA A 14 -17.14 2.58 -9.94
CA ALA A 14 -17.32 2.89 -8.52
C ALA A 14 -18.48 2.11 -7.88
N VAL A 15 -19.57 1.90 -8.61
CA VAL A 15 -20.74 1.13 -8.13
C VAL A 15 -20.40 -0.33 -7.76
N LYS A 16 -19.29 -0.88 -8.26
CA LYS A 16 -18.82 -2.22 -7.90
C LYS A 16 -18.16 -2.29 -6.52
N TYR A 17 -17.77 -1.14 -5.97
CA TYR A 17 -16.97 -1.05 -4.74
C TYR A 17 -17.68 -0.34 -3.59
N THR A 18 -18.73 0.45 -3.84
CA THR A 18 -19.44 1.16 -2.78
C THR A 18 -20.87 1.56 -3.17
N ASP A 19 -21.77 1.55 -2.19
CA ASP A 19 -23.13 2.10 -2.31
C ASP A 19 -23.22 3.60 -1.99
N ARG A 20 -22.08 4.25 -1.71
CA ARG A 20 -22.05 5.69 -1.43
C ARG A 20 -22.27 6.47 -2.72
N SER A 21 -22.84 7.67 -2.60
CA SER A 21 -22.86 8.63 -3.71
C SER A 21 -21.43 9.05 -4.04
N VAL A 22 -21.02 8.86 -5.31
CA VAL A 22 -19.69 9.20 -5.80
C VAL A 22 -19.79 10.33 -6.82
N LYS A 23 -19.01 11.38 -6.60
CA LYS A 23 -18.82 12.47 -7.56
C LYS A 23 -17.41 12.36 -8.16
N VAL A 24 -17.32 12.49 -9.49
CA VAL A 24 -16.06 12.44 -10.23
C VAL A 24 -15.83 13.81 -10.87
N ASP A 25 -14.71 14.44 -10.52
CA ASP A 25 -14.23 15.70 -11.08
C ASP A 25 -12.92 15.43 -11.86
N ILE A 26 -12.82 15.91 -13.10
CA ILE A 26 -11.72 15.62 -14.03
C ILE A 26 -11.14 16.93 -14.55
N ASN A 27 -9.82 17.07 -14.48
CA ASN A 27 -9.07 18.25 -14.91
C ASN A 27 -9.70 19.55 -14.40
N THR A 28 -9.88 19.67 -13.09
CA THR A 28 -10.53 20.83 -12.45
C THR A 28 -9.78 22.15 -12.60
N GLY A 29 -8.53 22.11 -13.06
CA GLY A 29 -7.74 23.30 -13.41
C GLY A 29 -7.97 23.82 -14.84
N ASP A 30 -8.73 23.11 -15.68
CA ASP A 30 -9.07 23.59 -17.02
C ASP A 30 -9.92 24.88 -16.94
N ASN A 31 -9.64 25.85 -17.82
CA ASN A 31 -10.46 27.04 -18.04
C ASN A 31 -10.72 27.21 -19.54
N LEU A 32 -11.92 26.86 -19.98
CA LEU A 32 -12.32 26.84 -21.39
C LEU A 32 -12.35 28.25 -22.00
N ASP A 33 -12.76 29.26 -21.23
CA ASP A 33 -12.87 30.65 -21.71
C ASP A 33 -11.50 31.26 -21.96
N SER A 34 -10.50 30.85 -21.17
CA SER A 34 -9.10 31.26 -21.34
C SER A 34 -8.28 30.29 -22.20
N GLU A 35 -8.92 29.30 -22.84
CA GLU A 35 -8.25 28.26 -23.63
C GLU A 35 -7.16 27.47 -22.86
N ILE A 36 -7.34 27.29 -21.54
CA ILE A 36 -6.45 26.53 -20.68
C ILE A 36 -6.97 25.09 -20.58
N TYR A 37 -6.21 24.15 -21.12
CA TYR A 37 -6.52 22.72 -21.11
C TYR A 37 -5.33 21.91 -20.62
N TYR A 38 -5.58 20.83 -19.89
CA TYR A 38 -4.53 19.86 -19.55
C TYR A 38 -4.19 18.96 -20.75
N LEU A 39 -3.44 19.50 -21.70
CA LEU A 39 -2.88 18.79 -22.84
C LEU A 39 -1.37 18.60 -22.65
N THR A 40 -0.85 17.47 -23.12
CA THR A 40 0.59 17.15 -23.13
C THR A 40 0.98 16.49 -24.44
N VAL A 41 2.25 16.57 -24.81
CA VAL A 41 2.81 15.92 -26.00
C VAL A 41 3.16 14.47 -25.68
N THR A 42 3.79 14.20 -24.54
CA THR A 42 4.26 12.86 -24.14
C THR A 42 3.28 12.10 -23.25
N GLY A 43 2.21 12.74 -22.77
CA GLY A 43 1.31 12.15 -21.78
C GLY A 43 1.75 12.30 -20.32
N LEU A 44 2.79 13.09 -20.04
CA LEU A 44 3.36 13.26 -18.70
C LEU A 44 3.67 14.75 -18.44
N SER A 45 3.31 15.28 -17.27
CA SER A 45 3.45 16.72 -16.97
C SER A 45 4.90 17.20 -16.81
N TRP A 46 5.84 16.29 -16.56
CA TRP A 46 7.28 16.60 -16.44
C TRP A 46 7.88 17.31 -17.67
N GLU A 47 7.22 17.21 -18.83
CA GLU A 47 7.65 17.91 -20.05
C GLU A 47 7.51 19.43 -19.93
N ASN A 48 6.73 19.91 -18.95
CA ASN A 48 6.43 21.31 -18.72
C ASN A 48 6.79 21.76 -17.30
N GLY A 49 7.89 21.23 -16.75
CA GLY A 49 8.51 21.75 -15.52
C GLY A 49 8.09 21.09 -14.21
N ASP A 50 7.28 20.04 -14.23
CA ASP A 50 7.01 19.22 -13.04
C ASP A 50 8.20 18.28 -12.73
N ASP A 51 8.66 18.30 -11.48
CA ASP A 51 9.75 17.44 -11.00
C ASP A 51 9.26 16.25 -10.16
N GLY A 52 9.99 15.13 -10.22
CA GLY A 52 9.71 13.92 -9.45
C GLY A 52 10.92 13.43 -8.65
N SER A 53 10.68 12.90 -7.45
CA SER A 53 11.73 12.26 -6.65
C SER A 53 11.22 11.04 -5.87
N VAL A 54 12.14 10.11 -5.56
CA VAL A 54 11.85 8.86 -4.87
C VAL A 54 11.25 9.13 -3.49
N GLY A 55 10.21 8.37 -3.13
CA GLY A 55 9.58 8.46 -1.81
C GLY A 55 8.54 9.57 -1.66
N ARG A 56 8.26 10.35 -2.71
CA ARG A 56 7.28 11.46 -2.68
C ARG A 56 5.85 11.10 -3.11
N GLY A 57 5.61 9.85 -3.51
CA GLY A 57 4.30 9.36 -3.94
C GLY A 57 3.72 8.31 -2.99
N ASN A 58 3.14 7.28 -3.58
CA ASN A 58 2.49 6.17 -2.89
C ASN A 58 3.41 5.40 -1.93
N ARG A 59 2.79 4.69 -0.98
CA ARG A 59 3.44 3.68 -0.14
C ARG A 59 3.40 2.32 -0.84
N VAL A 60 4.00 1.29 -0.24
CA VAL A 60 4.01 -0.08 -0.79
C VAL A 60 2.62 -0.68 -1.06
N SER A 61 1.59 -0.16 -0.39
CA SER A 61 0.18 -0.52 -0.63
C SER A 61 -0.32 -0.07 -2.02
N GLY A 62 0.35 0.90 -2.65
CA GLY A 62 -0.14 1.57 -3.86
C GLY A 62 -0.92 2.86 -3.59
N LEU A 63 -1.02 3.29 -2.32
CA LEU A 63 -1.87 4.41 -1.91
C LEU A 63 -1.14 5.38 -0.97
N ILE A 64 -1.68 6.59 -0.85
CA ILE A 64 -1.40 7.56 0.21
C ILE A 64 -2.64 7.65 1.09
N THR A 65 -2.53 7.21 2.34
CA THR A 65 -3.69 7.03 3.24
C THR A 65 -3.50 7.81 4.53
N PRO A 66 -3.85 9.11 4.58
CA PRO A 66 -3.59 9.96 5.75
C PRO A 66 -4.31 9.48 7.04
N TYR A 67 -5.40 8.73 6.90
CA TYR A 67 -6.13 8.13 8.01
C TYR A 67 -5.61 6.75 8.44
N ARG A 68 -4.51 6.27 7.85
CA ARG A 68 -3.87 5.00 8.21
C ARG A 68 -2.42 5.26 8.63
N PRO A 69 -1.85 4.44 9.53
CA PRO A 69 -0.43 4.48 9.82
C PRO A 69 0.37 4.21 8.54
N MET A 70 1.42 5.00 8.31
CA MET A 70 2.31 4.84 7.15
C MET A 70 3.77 4.94 7.61
N SER A 71 4.64 4.17 6.96
CA SER A 71 6.09 4.38 7.07
C SER A 71 6.51 5.53 6.15
N MET A 72 7.44 6.35 6.63
CA MET A 72 8.09 7.39 5.82
C MET A 72 9.20 6.84 4.92
N GLU A 73 9.62 5.58 5.13
CA GLU A 73 10.66 4.95 4.32
C GLU A 73 10.21 4.78 2.87
N ALA A 74 11.09 5.12 1.94
CA ALA A 74 10.89 4.84 0.53
C ALA A 74 11.37 3.43 0.21
N ALA A 75 10.50 2.58 -0.34
CA ALA A 75 10.86 1.21 -0.72
C ALA A 75 11.54 1.13 -2.10
N ALA A 76 11.17 2.02 -3.03
CA ALA A 76 11.72 2.03 -4.39
C ALA A 76 13.24 2.32 -4.39
N GLY A 77 13.99 1.61 -5.23
CA GLY A 77 15.45 1.76 -5.39
C GLY A 77 16.32 1.20 -4.26
N LYS A 78 15.74 0.80 -3.11
CA LYS A 78 16.50 0.24 -1.99
C LYS A 78 16.88 -1.23 -2.23
N ASN A 79 18.02 -1.65 -1.65
CA ASN A 79 18.54 -3.01 -1.75
C ASN A 79 17.52 -4.03 -1.20
N PRO A 80 17.10 -5.04 -2.00
CA PRO A 80 16.09 -6.01 -1.62
C PRO A 80 16.60 -7.14 -0.70
N VAL A 81 17.87 -7.11 -0.28
CA VAL A 81 18.48 -8.13 0.60
C VAL A 81 18.67 -7.59 2.02
N THR A 82 19.14 -6.34 2.15
CA THR A 82 19.62 -5.82 3.44
C THR A 82 18.86 -4.60 3.95
N HIS A 83 18.11 -3.89 3.09
CA HIS A 83 17.46 -2.65 3.51
C HIS A 83 16.14 -2.95 4.23
N VAL A 84 16.20 -2.99 5.57
CA VAL A 84 15.06 -3.27 6.45
C VAL A 84 13.84 -2.38 6.18
N GLY A 85 14.04 -1.10 5.88
CA GLY A 85 12.92 -0.19 5.56
C GLY A 85 12.10 -0.63 4.34
N LYS A 86 12.72 -1.31 3.37
CA LYS A 86 12.02 -1.88 2.21
C LYS A 86 11.36 -3.19 2.60
N LEU A 87 12.15 -4.10 3.14
CA LEU A 87 11.71 -5.46 3.48
C LEU A 87 10.55 -5.46 4.46
N TYR A 88 10.64 -4.67 5.53
CA TYR A 88 9.61 -4.63 6.57
C TYR A 88 8.33 -3.94 6.14
N ASN A 89 8.39 -2.94 5.24
CA ASN A 89 7.17 -2.36 4.68
C ASN A 89 6.44 -3.38 3.79
N LEU A 90 7.17 -4.13 2.98
CA LEU A 90 6.61 -5.17 2.12
C LEU A 90 6.05 -6.33 2.94
N LEU A 91 6.86 -6.84 3.89
CA LEU A 91 6.48 -7.95 4.75
C LEU A 91 5.27 -7.60 5.64
N SER A 92 5.22 -6.39 6.21
CA SER A 92 4.09 -5.99 7.04
C SER A 92 2.78 -5.92 6.25
N PHE A 93 2.84 -5.48 4.99
CA PHE A 93 1.67 -5.47 4.11
C PHE A 93 1.25 -6.89 3.73
N ASP A 94 2.20 -7.77 3.39
CA ASP A 94 1.93 -9.18 3.09
C ASP A 94 1.31 -9.92 4.28
N ILE A 95 1.86 -9.76 5.49
CA ILE A 95 1.30 -10.34 6.73
C ILE A 95 -0.13 -9.83 6.95
N ALA A 96 -0.36 -8.52 6.83
CA ALA A 96 -1.68 -7.94 7.05
C ALA A 96 -2.72 -8.49 6.06
N ASP A 97 -2.36 -8.54 4.76
CA ASP A 97 -3.23 -9.07 3.70
C ASP A 97 -3.51 -10.57 3.90
N ARG A 98 -2.48 -11.35 4.21
CA ARG A 98 -2.60 -12.79 4.44
C ARG A 98 -3.43 -13.11 5.68
N LEU A 99 -3.24 -12.37 6.79
CA LEU A 99 -4.05 -12.53 8.00
C LEU A 99 -5.55 -12.27 7.74
N VAL A 100 -5.87 -11.19 7.01
CA VAL A 100 -7.27 -10.88 6.67
C VAL A 100 -7.89 -11.96 5.79
N LYS A 101 -7.13 -12.51 4.84
CA LYS A 101 -7.59 -13.59 3.95
C LYS A 101 -7.81 -14.90 4.70
N GLU A 102 -6.86 -15.32 5.53
CA GLU A 102 -6.94 -16.57 6.31
C GLU A 102 -8.01 -16.50 7.40
N GLN A 103 -8.28 -15.31 7.93
CA GLN A 103 -9.30 -15.06 8.96
C GLN A 103 -10.53 -14.33 8.39
N ALA A 104 -10.91 -14.68 7.15
CA ALA A 104 -12.01 -14.03 6.44
C ALA A 104 -13.29 -13.93 7.30
N GLY A 105 -13.84 -12.72 7.38
CA GLY A 105 -15.04 -12.41 8.18
C GLY A 105 -14.81 -12.28 9.69
N LYS A 106 -13.57 -12.43 10.18
CA LYS A 106 -13.24 -12.30 11.61
C LYS A 106 -12.42 -11.05 11.94
N VAL A 107 -11.71 -10.50 10.96
CA VAL A 107 -10.85 -9.32 11.13
C VAL A 107 -11.46 -8.16 10.35
N ARG A 108 -11.81 -7.09 11.08
CA ARG A 108 -12.32 -5.85 10.48
C ARG A 108 -11.18 -4.99 9.96
N GLU A 109 -10.15 -4.79 10.79
CA GLU A 109 -8.93 -4.07 10.42
C GLU A 109 -7.72 -4.71 11.10
N VAL A 110 -6.56 -4.66 10.44
CA VAL A 110 -5.27 -4.99 11.04
C VAL A 110 -4.20 -4.02 10.57
N TRP A 111 -3.31 -3.65 11.49
CA TRP A 111 -2.08 -2.94 11.19
C TRP A 111 -0.88 -3.72 11.71
N VAL A 112 0.04 -4.06 10.83
CA VAL A 112 1.29 -4.71 11.17
C VAL A 112 2.42 -3.69 11.16
N ARG A 113 3.23 -3.66 12.23
CA ARG A 113 4.41 -2.80 12.35
C ARG A 113 5.60 -3.64 12.74
N ILE A 114 6.68 -3.52 12.00
CA ILE A 114 7.95 -4.20 12.26
C ILE A 114 9.03 -3.13 12.39
N VAL A 115 9.76 -3.17 13.51
CA VAL A 115 10.80 -2.20 13.86
C VAL A 115 12.12 -2.94 13.97
N SER A 116 13.12 -2.53 13.18
CA SER A 116 14.46 -3.11 13.22
C SER A 116 15.28 -2.55 14.37
N GLN A 117 16.25 -3.31 14.83
CA GLN A 117 17.38 -2.80 15.62
C GLN A 117 18.64 -2.87 14.77
N ILE A 118 19.42 -1.79 14.72
CA ILE A 118 20.70 -1.77 14.01
C ILE A 118 21.61 -2.87 14.56
N GLY A 119 22.23 -3.65 13.66
CA GLY A 119 23.13 -4.75 14.01
C GLY A 119 22.45 -6.08 14.34
N LYS A 120 21.11 -6.16 14.26
CA LYS A 120 20.38 -7.43 14.34
C LYS A 120 20.10 -8.03 12.96
N PRO A 121 20.01 -9.37 12.85
CA PRO A 121 19.48 -10.02 11.65
C PRO A 121 18.10 -9.49 11.27
N ILE A 122 17.78 -9.49 9.97
CA ILE A 122 16.51 -8.95 9.47
C ILE A 122 15.30 -9.82 9.80
N ASP A 123 15.51 -11.08 10.18
CA ASP A 123 14.51 -12.00 10.71
C ASP A 123 14.32 -11.83 12.23
N GLN A 124 15.12 -10.98 12.90
CA GLN A 124 15.05 -10.72 14.34
C GLN A 124 14.82 -9.22 14.63
N PRO A 125 13.62 -8.70 14.33
CA PRO A 125 13.28 -7.31 14.61
C PRO A 125 13.28 -7.02 16.12
N GLN A 126 13.43 -5.74 16.48
CA GLN A 126 13.24 -5.27 17.86
C GLN A 126 11.80 -5.54 18.34
N ALA A 127 10.85 -5.33 17.44
CA ALA A 127 9.45 -5.61 17.66
C ALA A 127 8.75 -5.90 16.33
N ALA A 128 7.87 -6.89 16.32
CA ALA A 128 6.88 -7.12 15.29
C ALA A 128 5.50 -7.19 15.97
N THR A 129 4.57 -6.33 15.55
CA THR A 129 3.30 -6.15 16.25
C THR A 129 2.15 -6.14 15.25
N ALA A 130 1.08 -6.86 15.56
CA ALA A 130 -0.21 -6.76 14.89
C ALA A 130 -1.21 -6.07 15.82
N GLN A 131 -1.77 -4.96 15.37
CA GLN A 131 -2.90 -4.31 16.03
C GLN A 131 -4.17 -4.70 15.30
N ILE A 132 -5.04 -5.49 15.94
CA ILE A 132 -6.20 -6.11 15.31
C ILE A 132 -7.48 -5.48 15.87
N ILE A 133 -8.37 -5.09 14.96
CA ILE A 133 -9.76 -4.77 15.25
C ILE A 133 -10.62 -5.95 14.78
N PRO A 134 -11.14 -6.78 15.70
CA PRO A 134 -11.93 -7.94 15.33
C PRO A 134 -13.33 -7.55 14.86
N GLU A 135 -13.94 -8.41 14.05
CA GLU A 135 -15.37 -8.38 13.79
C GLU A 135 -16.16 -8.78 15.04
N LYS A 136 -17.40 -8.29 15.13
CA LYS A 136 -18.27 -8.56 16.29
C LYS A 136 -18.48 -10.07 16.46
N GLY A 137 -18.18 -10.58 17.66
CA GLY A 137 -18.32 -12.01 17.99
C GLY A 137 -17.09 -12.87 17.69
N SER A 138 -16.03 -12.28 17.11
CA SER A 138 -14.77 -12.99 16.89
C SER A 138 -13.96 -13.16 18.19
N ASN A 139 -13.24 -14.28 18.30
CA ASN A 139 -12.38 -14.56 19.44
C ASN A 139 -11.02 -13.89 19.27
N LEU A 140 -10.80 -12.77 19.95
CA LEU A 140 -9.55 -12.01 19.89
C LEU A 140 -8.32 -12.84 20.29
N LYS A 141 -8.42 -13.68 21.33
CA LYS A 141 -7.27 -14.51 21.78
C LYS A 141 -6.85 -15.55 20.73
N ALA A 142 -7.78 -16.04 19.93
CA ALA A 142 -7.45 -16.93 18.82
C ALA A 142 -6.74 -16.14 17.71
N LEU A 143 -7.28 -14.97 17.34
CA LEU A 143 -6.66 -14.10 16.35
C LEU A 143 -5.26 -13.63 16.74
N GLU A 144 -5.01 -13.35 18.02
CA GLU A 144 -3.69 -13.01 18.54
C GLU A 144 -2.67 -14.14 18.32
N LYS A 145 -3.07 -15.39 18.59
CA LYS A 145 -2.21 -16.56 18.37
C LYS A 145 -1.93 -16.79 16.88
N ASP A 146 -2.96 -16.70 16.06
CA ASP A 146 -2.84 -16.89 14.61
C ASP A 146 -1.95 -15.80 13.99
N ALA A 147 -2.12 -14.54 14.43
CA ALA A 147 -1.29 -13.43 13.98
C ALA A 147 0.17 -13.57 14.43
N ALA A 148 0.43 -14.01 15.67
CA ALA A 148 1.78 -14.25 16.16
C ALA A 148 2.48 -15.35 15.34
N ALA A 149 1.79 -16.48 15.12
CA ALA A 149 2.32 -17.58 14.31
C ALA A 149 2.62 -17.15 12.87
N LEU A 150 1.73 -16.37 12.25
CA LEU A 150 1.95 -15.87 10.89
C LEU A 150 3.10 -14.87 10.81
N ILE A 151 3.24 -13.99 11.81
CA ILE A 151 4.38 -13.05 11.88
C ILE A 151 5.70 -13.83 11.98
N ASP A 152 5.77 -14.84 12.84
CA ASP A 152 6.97 -15.66 13.01
C ASP A 152 7.31 -16.42 11.72
N GLU A 153 6.32 -17.04 11.07
CA GLU A 153 6.47 -17.73 9.77
C GLU A 153 7.04 -16.78 8.69
N GLU A 154 6.47 -15.58 8.56
CA GLU A 154 6.87 -14.61 7.53
C GLU A 154 8.25 -14.02 7.81
N LEU A 155 8.62 -13.82 9.09
CA LEU A 155 9.97 -13.40 9.48
C LEU A 155 11.02 -14.47 9.21
N GLU A 156 10.74 -15.75 9.53
CA GLU A 156 11.63 -16.87 9.19
C GLU A 156 11.86 -16.97 7.67
N ASN A 157 10.85 -16.63 6.88
CA ASN A 157 10.89 -16.71 5.43
C ASN A 157 11.28 -15.38 4.74
N ILE A 158 11.66 -14.34 5.49
CA ILE A 158 11.88 -12.99 4.94
C ILE A 158 12.89 -12.95 3.79
N TYR A 159 13.90 -13.81 3.80
CA TYR A 159 14.92 -13.87 2.74
C TYR A 159 14.34 -14.24 1.37
N LYS A 160 13.24 -15.01 1.32
CA LYS A 160 12.52 -15.36 0.08
C LYS A 160 11.83 -14.15 -0.56
N LEU A 161 11.60 -13.08 0.19
CA LEU A 161 11.02 -11.85 -0.34
C LEU A 161 11.93 -11.22 -1.40
N THR A 162 13.25 -11.40 -1.28
CA THR A 162 14.24 -10.97 -2.27
C THR A 162 13.88 -11.48 -3.67
N ASP A 163 13.63 -12.78 -3.79
CA ASP A 163 13.34 -13.43 -5.08
C ASP A 163 12.04 -12.87 -5.69
N ARG A 164 11.03 -12.64 -4.86
CA ARG A 164 9.75 -12.04 -5.29
C ARG A 164 9.95 -10.59 -5.77
N ILE A 165 10.78 -9.81 -5.09
CA ILE A 165 11.10 -8.43 -5.47
C ILE A 165 11.86 -8.41 -6.79
N VAL A 166 12.91 -9.23 -6.93
CA VAL A 166 13.73 -9.32 -8.15
C VAL A 166 12.91 -9.79 -9.35
N ALA A 167 11.96 -10.70 -9.13
CA ALA A 167 11.02 -11.15 -10.16
C ALA A 167 9.92 -10.13 -10.50
N GLY A 168 9.89 -8.94 -9.87
CA GLY A 168 8.86 -7.93 -10.10
C GLY A 168 7.46 -8.35 -9.62
N LYS A 169 7.36 -9.34 -8.74
CA LYS A 169 6.10 -9.89 -8.22
C LYS A 169 5.60 -9.18 -6.97
N VAL A 170 6.27 -8.10 -6.55
CA VAL A 170 5.95 -7.34 -5.35
C VAL A 170 5.79 -5.87 -5.72
N ARG A 171 4.67 -5.28 -5.29
CA ARG A 171 4.42 -3.85 -5.44
C ARG A 171 5.29 -3.07 -4.45
N THR A 172 5.99 -2.03 -4.93
CA THR A 172 6.84 -1.18 -4.07
C THR A 172 6.34 0.27 -3.92
N PHE A 173 5.29 0.64 -4.66
CA PHE A 173 4.61 1.94 -4.66
C PHE A 173 3.27 1.80 -5.40
#